data_AF-X1E225-F1
#
_entry.id   AF-X1E225-F1
#
_cell.length_a   1.000
_cell.length_b   1.000
_cell.length_c   1.000
_cell.angle_alpha   90.00
_cell.angle_beta   90.00
_cell.angle_gamma   90.00
#
_symmetry.space_group_name_H-M   'P 1'
#
loop_
_entity.id
_entity.type
_entity.pdbx_description
1 polymer ?
#
loop_
_entity_poly.entity_id
_entity_poly.type
_entity_poly.pdbx_seq_one_letter_code
_entity_poly.pdbx_strand_id
1 'polypeptide(L)'
;MLTIPLPGIKGVATNYPDAFIITSKKGNVLLVEKKGEKGLKPLFVLKKEVTIPARHWLSRSIDEMRPELIRSLHPKEIVKVMEKMGG
;
A
#
# COMPACT_ATOMS: atom_id res chain seq x y z
N MET A 1 5.68 4.28 0.20
CA MET A 1 4.94 4.27 -1.08
C MET A 1 3.70 3.39 -0.89
N LEU A 2 2.50 3.85 -1.25
CA LEU A 2 1.25 3.11 -1.05
C LEU A 2 1.00 2.14 -2.21
N THR A 3 0.66 0.90 -1.86
CA THR A 3 0.30 -0.18 -2.80
C THR A 3 -1.20 -0.43 -2.75
N ILE A 4 -1.94 0.08 -3.73
CA ILE A 4 -3.40 -0.01 -3.76
C ILE A 4 -3.82 -1.17 -4.68
N PRO A 5 -4.45 -2.23 -4.16
CA PRO A 5 -4.82 -3.38 -4.98
C PRO A 5 -5.88 -3.00 -6.01
N LEU A 6 -5.73 -3.49 -7.23
CA LEU A 6 -6.78 -3.43 -8.23
C LEU A 6 -7.90 -4.42 -7.91
N PRO A 7 -9.12 -4.21 -8.44
CA PRO A 7 -10.24 -5.12 -8.22
C PRO A 7 -9.87 -6.58 -8.54
N GLY A 8 -10.20 -7.48 -7.61
CA GLY A 8 -9.92 -8.92 -7.75
C GLY A 8 -8.52 -9.37 -7.34
N ILE A 9 -7.67 -8.45 -6.85
CA ILE A 9 -6.34 -8.77 -6.30
C ILE A 9 -6.46 -8.94 -4.78
N LYS A 10 -5.85 -10.01 -4.24
CA LYS A 10 -5.88 -10.35 -2.81
C LYS A 10 -4.47 -10.27 -2.23
N GLY A 11 -4.36 -10.01 -0.93
CA GLY A 11 -3.07 -9.96 -0.25
C GLY A 11 -2.35 -8.63 -0.43
N VAL A 12 -1.04 -8.65 -0.18
CA VAL A 12 -0.14 -7.49 -0.20
C VAL A 12 0.88 -7.63 -1.33
N ALA A 13 1.52 -6.53 -1.72
CA ALA A 13 2.48 -6.51 -2.83
C ALA A 13 3.60 -7.54 -2.69
N THR A 14 4.06 -7.82 -1.46
CA THR A 14 5.11 -8.81 -1.17
C THR A 14 4.70 -10.26 -1.46
N ASN A 15 3.41 -10.54 -1.65
CA ASN A 15 2.95 -11.87 -2.07
C ASN A 15 3.23 -12.18 -3.55
N TYR A 16 3.74 -11.21 -4.32
CA TYR A 16 3.95 -11.31 -5.77
C TYR A 16 5.43 -11.10 -6.12
N PRO A 17 6.30 -12.12 -5.92
CA PRO A 17 7.75 -11.98 -6.03
C PRO A 17 8.24 -11.71 -7.46
N ASP A 18 7.53 -12.22 -8.47
CA ASP A 18 7.88 -12.04 -9.89
C ASP A 18 7.28 -10.77 -10.50
N ALA A 19 6.61 -9.95 -9.68
CA ALA A 19 6.00 -8.72 -10.15
C ALA A 19 7.05 -7.62 -10.34
N PHE A 20 6.84 -6.78 -11.36
CA PHE A 20 7.73 -5.68 -11.70
C PHE A 20 6.93 -4.40 -11.92
N ILE A 21 7.64 -3.28 -11.92
CA ILE A 21 7.02 -1.96 -12.02
C ILE A 21 6.97 -1.52 -13.48
N ILE A 22 5.81 -1.01 -13.92
CA ILE A 22 5.67 -0.31 -15.19
C ILE A 22 5.00 1.05 -14.99
N THR A 23 5.25 1.96 -15.92
CA THR A 23 4.49 3.21 -16.01
C THR A 23 3.52 3.11 -17.17
N SER A 24 2.23 3.26 -16.87
CA SER A 24 1.17 3.31 -17.89
C SER A 24 1.30 4.59 -18.74
N LYS A 25 0.70 4.58 -19.94
CA LYS A 25 0.66 5.76 -20.83
C LYS A 25 0.06 7.01 -20.18
N LYS A 26 -0.77 6.85 -19.13
CA LYS A 26 -1.39 7.94 -18.36
C LYS A 26 -0.57 8.37 -17.14
N GLY A 27 0.68 7.90 -17.01
CA GLY A 27 1.58 8.26 -15.90
C GLY A 27 1.31 7.52 -14.58
N ASN A 28 0.38 6.56 -14.54
CA ASN A 28 0.22 5.73 -13.34
C ASN A 28 1.35 4.70 -13.26
N VAL A 29 1.97 4.60 -12.08
CA VAL A 29 2.94 3.55 -11.75
C VAL A 29 2.17 2.33 -11.27
N LEU A 30 2.45 1.17 -11.86
CA LEU A 30 1.75 -0.08 -11.60
C LEU A 30 2.75 -1.16 -11.22
N LEU A 31 2.37 -2.00 -10.26
CA LEU A 31 3.00 -3.30 -10.04
C LEU A 31 2.25 -4.33 -10.88
N VAL A 32 2.97 -5.07 -11.72
CA VAL A 32 2.39 -6.00 -12.71
C VAL A 32 3.11 -7.33 -12.69
N GLU A 33 2.38 -8.40 -13.00
CA GLU A 33 2.90 -9.75 -13.15
C GLU A 33 2.73 -10.21 -14.60
N LYS A 34 3.71 -10.95 -15.13
CA LYS A 34 3.60 -11.52 -16.47
C LYS A 34 2.60 -12.68 -16.46
N LYS A 35 1.63 -12.67 -17.38
CA LYS A 35 0.66 -13.75 -17.58
C LYS A 35 0.80 -14.32 -18.99
N GLY A 36 1.53 -15.43 -19.12
CA GLY A 36 1.80 -16.07 -20.42
C GLY A 36 2.73 -15.22 -21.31
N GLU A 37 2.81 -15.54 -22.61
CA GLU A 37 3.79 -14.93 -23.51
C GLU A 37 3.58 -13.42 -23.76
N LYS A 38 2.32 -12.96 -23.81
CA LYS A 38 1.96 -11.58 -24.17
C LYS A 38 1.06 -10.87 -23.15
N GLY A 39 0.68 -11.55 -22.07
CA GLY A 39 -0.22 -10.97 -21.08
C GLY A 39 0.56 -10.26 -19.97
N LEU A 40 0.10 -9.06 -19.61
CA LEU A 40 0.46 -8.40 -18.36
C LEU A 40 -0.78 -8.36 -17.50
N LYS A 41 -0.67 -8.83 -16.25
CA LYS A 41 -1.72 -8.72 -15.26
C LYS A 41 -1.36 -7.59 -14.30
N PRO A 42 -2.07 -6.45 -14.34
CA PRO A 42 -1.84 -5.41 -13.36
C PRO A 42 -2.38 -5.83 -11.99
N LEU A 43 -1.58 -5.60 -10.94
CA LEU A 43 -1.88 -6.05 -9.59
C LEU A 43 -2.19 -4.85 -8.67
N PHE A 44 -1.27 -3.90 -8.57
CA PHE A 44 -1.40 -2.75 -7.67
C PHE A 44 -1.10 -1.45 -8.41
N VAL A 45 -1.78 -0.38 -8.00
CA VAL A 45 -1.39 0.99 -8.34
C VAL A 45 -0.47 1.50 -7.24
N LEU A 46 0.68 2.04 -7.65
CA LEU A 46 1.66 2.63 -6.74
C LEU A 46 1.46 4.15 -6.72
N LYS A 47 1.14 4.68 -5.54
CA LYS A 47 0.95 6.12 -5.33
C LYS A 47 1.76 6.57 -4.13
N LYS A 48 2.26 7.82 -4.18
CA LYS A 48 2.90 8.42 -3.00
C LYS A 48 1.87 8.74 -1.94
N GLU A 49 0.73 9.28 -2.37
CA GLU A 49 -0.39 9.70 -1.53
C GLU A 49 -1.71 9.53 -2.29
N VAL A 50 -2.81 9.44 -1.54
CA VAL A 50 -4.17 9.44 -2.08
C VAL A 50 -5.10 10.23 -1.16
N THR A 51 -6.01 11.00 -1.75
CA THR A 51 -7.09 11.66 -1.02
C THR A 51 -8.27 10.71 -0.92
N ILE A 52 -8.58 10.25 0.29
CA ILE A 52 -9.78 9.45 0.54
C ILE A 52 -10.88 10.39 1.04
N PRO A 53 -12.03 10.49 0.34
CA PRO A 53 -13.13 11.33 0.82
C PRO A 53 -13.65 10.76 2.14
N ALA A 54 -13.93 11.64 3.11
CA ALA A 54 -14.56 11.24 4.35
C ALA A 54 -15.91 10.58 4.06
N ARG A 55 -16.04 9.31 4.41
CA ARG A 55 -17.29 8.55 4.31
C ARG A 55 -17.66 8.08 5.71
N HIS A 56 -18.96 8.04 5.99
CA HIS A 56 -19.48 7.71 7.32
C HIS A 56 -19.07 6.31 7.81
N TRP A 57 -18.81 5.37 6.90
CA TRP A 57 -18.30 4.04 7.23
C TRP A 57 -16.79 4.03 7.57
N LEU A 58 -16.03 5.03 7.11
CA LEU A 58 -14.59 5.11 7.33
C LEU A 58 -14.26 5.82 8.65
N SER A 59 -15.09 6.78 9.08
CA SER A 59 -14.86 7.54 10.31
C SER A 59 -14.74 6.63 11.53
N ARG A 60 -15.59 5.60 11.64
CA ARG A 60 -15.57 4.67 12.77
C ARG A 60 -14.25 3.89 12.88
N SER A 61 -13.77 3.29 11.78
CA SER A 61 -12.51 2.54 11.79
C SER A 61 -11.29 3.43 12.02
N ILE A 62 -11.32 4.67 11.50
CA ILE A 62 -10.26 5.64 11.76
C ILE A 62 -10.25 6.08 13.21
N ASP A 63 -11.42 6.32 13.82
CA ASP A 63 -11.53 6.69 15.22
C ASP A 63 -11.14 5.54 16.16
N GLU A 64 -11.43 4.29 15.79
CA GLU A 64 -10.99 3.09 16.51
C GLU A 64 -9.46 2.90 16.43
N MET A 65 -8.83 3.24 15.31
CA MET A 65 -7.37 3.12 15.11
C MET A 65 -6.57 4.33 15.62
N ARG A 66 -7.24 5.48 15.83
CA ARG A 66 -6.64 6.75 16.27
C ARG A 66 -5.78 6.63 17.54
N PRO A 67 -6.19 5.90 18.60
CA PRO A 67 -5.37 5.74 19.81
C PRO A 67 -4.03 5.06 19.53
N GLU A 68 -4.02 4.07 18.65
CA GLU A 68 -2.80 3.31 18.30
C GLU A 68 -1.87 4.13 17.40
N LEU A 69 -2.43 4.88 16.46
CA LEU A 69 -1.71 5.90 15.69
C LEU A 69 -1.03 6.93 16.60
N ILE A 70 -1.75 7.52 17.55
CA ILE A 70 -1.19 8.48 18.52
C ILE A 70 -0.09 7.82 19.36
N ARG A 71 -0.28 6.57 19.80
CA ARG A 71 0.74 5.82 20.54
C ARG A 71 2.02 5.61 19.71
N SER A 72 1.91 5.25 18.43
CA SER A 72 3.07 5.06 17.56
C SER A 72 3.87 6.34 17.27
N LEU A 73 3.24 7.51 17.47
CA LEU A 73 3.90 8.81 17.33
C LEU A 73 4.64 9.25 18.61
N HIS A 74 4.56 8.50 19.71
CA HIS A 74 5.36 8.80 20.90
C HIS A 74 6.85 8.50 20.66
N PRO A 75 7.78 9.38 21.08
CA PRO A 75 9.21 9.25 20.81
C PRO A 75 9.82 7.90 21.20
N LYS A 76 9.34 7.28 22.28
CA LYS A 76 9.82 5.97 22.75
C LYS A 76 9.45 4.82 21.81
N GLU A 77 8.31 4.89 21.14
CA GLU A 77 7.87 3.84 20.19
C GLU A 77 8.48 4.07 18.80
N ILE A 78 8.75 5.34 18.41
CA ILE A 78 9.47 5.67 17.18
C ILE A 78 10.87 5.05 17.18
N VAL A 79 11.62 5.18 18.29
CA VAL A 79 12.97 4.60 18.42
C VAL A 79 12.94 3.07 18.30
N LYS A 80 11.97 2.42 18.96
CA LYS A 80 11.80 0.96 18.92
C LYS A 80 11.46 0.43 17.52
N VAL A 81 10.70 1.18 16.75
CA VAL A 81 10.36 0.86 15.35
C VAL A 81 11.57 1.10 14.43
N MET A 82 12.38 2.13 14.70
CA MET A 82 13.64 2.39 13.97
C MET A 82 14.68 1.28 14.22
N GLU A 83 14.84 0.82 15.46
CA GLU A 83 15.73 -0.30 15.81
C GLU A 83 15.33 -1.60 15.12
N LYS A 84 14.02 -1.86 14.96
CA LYS A 84 13.51 -3.04 14.26
C LYS A 84 13.70 -3.02 12.74
N MET A 85 13.85 -1.84 12.15
CA MET A 85 14.04 -1.67 10.69
C MET A 85 15.51 -1.52 10.28
N GLY A 86 16.42 -1.31 11.23
CA GLY A 86 17.85 -1.14 11.00
C GLY A 86 18.71 -2.38 11.27
N GLY A 87 18.09 -3.56 11.46
CA GLY A 87 18.76 -4.84 11.68
C GLY A 87 18.64 -5.79 10.49
#